data_AF-A0AAW1SX46-F1
#
_entry.id   AF-A0AAW1SX46-F1
#
_cell.length_a   1.000
_cell.length_b   1.000
_cell.length_c   1.000
_cell.angle_alpha   90.00
_cell.angle_beta   90.00
_cell.angle_gamma   90.00
#
_symmetry.space_group_name_H-M   'P 1'
#
loop_
_entity.id
_entity.type
_entity.pdbx_description
1 polymer ?
#
loop_
_entity_poly.entity_id
_entity_poly.type
_entity_poly.pdbx_seq_one_letter_code
_entity_poly.pdbx_strand_id
1 'polypeptide(L)'
;MAGNARALAALSWVGYSTAYFGNLLLLAYFVGKGEREAGLIQAIGVISNATVLTQIWAAGYMPGAAYAGVVILVLAALVITGLKVAGKLPAGRKRGKIWSAWHQTLGLIGVALLPQAIWATFSRINTPLPACIAAAAGAAFLALDKSGRLPAAMRGHWASVPGWTATLLFAFQPLAQTVSNFSGTSDLTGVSVGTLLLGMMGNGLMIPRALVMRDAVWSTGSIWGTLLSWTQLLSLFIRHTASGQRHFAGWAFAVTSVLLALYLAAIAFKDAEARRPLMTKGTPPGPGALQQS
;
A
#
# COMPACT_ATOMS: atom_id res chain seq x y z
N MET A 1 11.44 26.36 -15.68
CA MET A 1 10.93 25.15 -16.35
C MET A 1 9.43 25.07 -16.11
N ALA A 2 8.59 25.47 -17.07
CA ALA A 2 7.15 25.37 -16.93
C ALA A 2 6.72 23.95 -17.36
N GLY A 3 6.18 23.17 -16.43
CA GLY A 3 5.72 21.80 -16.69
C GLY A 3 4.48 21.79 -17.58
N ASN A 4 4.31 20.75 -18.38
CA ASN A 4 3.15 20.58 -19.25
C ASN A 4 1.90 20.19 -18.42
N ALA A 5 1.02 21.15 -18.16
CA ALA A 5 -0.20 20.93 -17.36
C ALA A 5 -1.10 19.82 -17.92
N ARG A 6 -1.12 19.60 -19.25
CA ARG A 6 -1.89 18.51 -19.86
C ARG A 6 -1.34 17.12 -19.52
N ALA A 7 -0.04 17.01 -19.22
CA ALA A 7 0.54 15.74 -18.77
C ALA A 7 0.03 15.34 -17.37
N LEU A 8 -0.38 16.31 -16.54
CA LEU A 8 -0.95 16.04 -15.21
C LEU A 8 -2.35 15.42 -15.29
N ALA A 9 -3.09 15.60 -16.38
CA ALA A 9 -4.39 14.96 -16.60
C ALA A 9 -4.29 13.43 -16.69
N ALA A 10 -3.12 12.90 -17.08
CA ALA A 10 -2.85 11.47 -17.13
C ALA A 10 -2.57 10.88 -15.74
N LEU A 11 -2.31 11.71 -14.73
CA LEU A 11 -2.04 11.27 -13.37
C LEU A 11 -3.35 11.05 -12.60
N SER A 12 -3.57 9.82 -12.13
CA SER A 12 -4.71 9.51 -11.27
C SER A 12 -4.52 10.11 -9.88
N TRP A 13 -5.23 11.19 -9.55
CA TRP A 13 -5.22 11.76 -8.19
C TRP A 13 -5.68 10.73 -7.15
N VAL A 14 -6.57 9.80 -7.51
CA VAL A 14 -6.97 8.69 -6.65
C VAL A 14 -5.80 7.75 -6.38
N GLY A 15 -5.03 7.38 -7.42
CA GLY A 15 -3.84 6.54 -7.27
C GLY A 15 -2.73 7.17 -6.43
N TYR A 16 -2.50 8.48 -6.59
CA TYR A 16 -1.56 9.20 -5.73
C TYR A 16 -2.09 9.39 -4.31
N SER A 17 -3.41 9.48 -4.13
CA SER A 17 -4.03 9.53 -2.81
C SER A 17 -3.84 8.19 -2.07
N THR A 18 -4.10 7.05 -2.72
CA THR A 18 -3.89 5.73 -2.09
C THR A 18 -2.43 5.50 -1.71
N ALA A 19 -1.48 5.92 -2.56
CA ALA A 19 -0.05 5.88 -2.25
C ALA A 19 0.32 6.81 -1.09
N TYR A 20 -0.23 8.03 -1.06
CA TYR A 20 -0.07 8.97 0.06
C TYR A 20 -0.56 8.37 1.38
N PHE A 21 -1.78 7.82 1.40
CA PHE A 21 -2.37 7.23 2.60
C PHE A 21 -1.63 5.96 3.02
N GLY A 22 -1.19 5.14 2.07
CA GLY A 22 -0.34 3.98 2.34
C GLY A 22 0.94 4.39 3.07
N ASN A 23 1.67 5.38 2.55
CA ASN A 23 2.90 5.87 3.20
C ASN A 23 2.61 6.45 4.59
N LEU A 24 1.51 7.19 4.74
CA LEU A 24 1.10 7.79 6.01
C LEU A 24 0.81 6.72 7.09
N LEU A 25 0.11 5.66 6.71
CA LEU A 25 -0.21 4.54 7.59
C LEU A 25 1.05 3.76 7.97
N LEU A 26 1.94 3.47 7.01
CA LEU A 26 3.21 2.80 7.29
C LEU A 26 4.16 3.66 8.13
N LEU A 27 4.17 4.98 7.92
CA LEU A 27 4.95 5.91 8.74
C LEU A 27 4.60 5.77 10.22
N ALA A 28 3.30 5.86 10.54
CA ALA A 28 2.84 5.72 11.92
C ALA A 28 3.09 4.31 12.48
N TYR A 29 2.95 3.28 11.65
CA TYR A 29 3.21 1.90 12.02
C TYR A 29 4.69 1.67 12.39
N PHE A 30 5.62 2.02 11.50
CA PHE A 30 7.06 1.82 11.73
C PHE A 30 7.59 2.67 12.87
N VAL A 31 7.18 3.95 12.95
CA VAL A 31 7.55 4.80 14.09
C VAL A 31 6.97 4.27 15.40
N GLY A 32 5.76 3.70 15.37
CA GLY A 32 5.15 3.03 16.52
C GLY A 32 5.93 1.80 16.99
N LYS A 33 6.59 1.10 16.07
CA LYS A 33 7.48 -0.04 16.34
C LYS A 33 8.91 0.38 16.71
N GLY A 34 9.28 1.64 16.52
CA GLY A 34 10.64 2.13 16.76
C GLY A 34 11.59 1.98 15.55
N GLU A 35 11.08 1.57 14.39
CA GLU A 35 11.86 1.41 13.16
C GLU A 35 12.06 2.77 12.45
N ARG A 36 13.06 3.53 12.89
CA ARG A 36 13.30 4.92 12.44
C ARG A 36 13.61 5.04 10.96
N GLU A 37 14.49 4.18 10.43
CA GLU A 37 14.90 4.22 9.03
C GLU A 37 13.73 3.92 8.08
N ALA A 38 12.94 2.89 8.40
CA ALA A 38 11.72 2.58 7.67
C ALA A 38 10.74 3.75 7.75
N GLY A 39 10.56 4.35 8.93
CA GLY A 39 9.76 5.56 9.11
C GLY A 39 10.23 6.74 8.25
N LEU A 40 11.54 6.99 8.15
CA LEU A 40 12.11 8.07 7.33
C LEU A 40 11.73 7.89 5.85
N ILE A 41 11.89 6.68 5.31
CA ILE A 41 11.51 6.36 3.93
C ILE A 41 10.03 6.64 3.69
N GLN A 42 9.16 6.24 4.62
CA GLN A 42 7.73 6.53 4.51
C GLN A 42 7.42 8.03 4.59
N ALA A 43 8.12 8.79 5.44
CA ALA A 43 7.94 10.24 5.51
C ALA A 43 8.30 10.92 4.18
N ILE A 44 9.40 10.51 3.54
CA ILE A 44 9.77 10.97 2.19
C ILE A 44 8.66 10.62 1.19
N GLY A 45 8.11 9.40 1.27
CA GLY A 45 6.99 8.96 0.46
C GLY A 45 5.73 9.81 0.65
N VAL A 46 5.37 10.16 1.89
CA VAL A 46 4.24 11.06 2.21
C VAL A 46 4.46 12.42 1.57
N ILE A 47 5.64 13.04 1.76
CA ILE A 47 5.95 14.38 1.24
C ILE A 47 5.96 14.38 -0.30
N SER A 48 6.56 13.37 -0.91
CA SER A 48 6.65 13.24 -2.36
C SER A 48 5.27 13.11 -2.99
N ASN A 49 4.40 12.24 -2.46
CA ASN A 49 3.04 12.10 -2.95
C ASN A 49 2.20 13.36 -2.69
N ALA A 50 2.34 14.01 -1.54
CA ALA A 50 1.66 15.28 -1.27
C ALA A 50 2.08 16.39 -2.23
N THR A 51 3.34 16.41 -2.68
CA THR A 51 3.84 17.34 -3.69
C THR A 51 3.17 17.10 -5.04
N VAL A 52 3.10 15.85 -5.49
CA VAL A 52 2.41 15.50 -6.75
C VAL A 52 0.91 15.81 -6.65
N LEU A 53 0.26 15.49 -5.54
CA LEU A 53 -1.16 15.83 -5.32
C LEU A 53 -1.39 17.35 -5.33
N THR A 54 -0.46 18.14 -4.80
CA THR A 54 -0.51 19.60 -4.88
C THR A 54 -0.43 20.09 -6.32
N GLN A 55 0.42 19.49 -7.16
CA GLN A 55 0.50 19.81 -8.59
C GLN A 55 -0.79 19.45 -9.33
N ILE A 56 -1.38 18.28 -9.04
CA ILE A 56 -2.63 17.83 -9.66
C ILE A 56 -3.81 18.73 -9.24
N TRP A 57 -3.87 19.13 -7.97
CA TRP A 57 -4.86 20.09 -7.49
C TRP A 57 -4.69 21.47 -8.11
N ALA A 58 -3.46 22.00 -8.16
CA ALA A 58 -3.18 23.29 -8.78
C ALA A 58 -3.52 23.32 -10.28
N ALA A 59 -3.48 22.15 -10.94
CA ALA A 59 -3.91 21.99 -12.32
C ALA A 59 -5.44 21.79 -12.50
N GLY A 60 -6.22 21.78 -11.41
CA GLY A 60 -7.68 21.69 -11.44
C GLY A 60 -8.26 20.28 -11.52
N TYR A 61 -7.42 19.23 -11.38
CA TYR A 61 -7.85 17.83 -11.56
C TYR A 61 -8.21 17.09 -10.26
N MET A 62 -8.09 17.76 -9.11
CA MET A 62 -8.43 17.19 -7.79
C MET A 62 -9.46 18.07 -7.06
N PRO A 63 -10.52 17.51 -6.44
CA PRO A 63 -11.47 18.28 -5.65
C PRO A 63 -10.80 18.99 -4.46
N GLY A 64 -11.10 20.28 -4.26
CA GLY A 64 -10.48 21.09 -3.20
C GLY A 64 -10.67 20.55 -1.78
N ALA A 65 -11.85 19.99 -1.48
CA ALA A 65 -12.12 19.36 -0.18
C ALA A 65 -11.21 18.15 0.09
N ALA A 66 -10.95 17.34 -0.94
CA ALA A 66 -10.03 16.21 -0.83
C ALA A 66 -8.59 16.69 -0.62
N TYR A 67 -8.18 17.74 -1.32
CA TYR A 67 -6.84 18.33 -1.17
C TYR A 67 -6.63 18.92 0.22
N ALA A 68 -7.62 19.64 0.77
CA ALA A 68 -7.57 20.16 2.13
C ALA A 68 -7.32 19.03 3.15
N GLY A 69 -7.98 17.88 2.98
CA GLY A 69 -7.75 16.68 3.80
C GLY A 69 -6.30 16.19 3.75
N VAL A 70 -5.68 16.15 2.56
CA VAL A 70 -4.26 15.77 2.39
C VAL A 70 -3.32 16.73 3.13
N VAL A 71 -3.57 18.04 3.02
CA VAL A 71 -2.74 19.07 3.69
C VAL A 71 -2.86 18.96 5.20
N ILE A 72 -4.07 18.82 5.74
CA ILE A 72 -4.29 18.66 7.18
C ILE A 72 -3.54 17.42 7.69
N LEU A 73 -3.67 16.29 6.99
CA LEU A 73 -3.07 15.04 7.42
C LEU A 73 -1.55 15.04 7.30
N VAL A 74 -0.95 15.68 6.29
CA VAL A 74 0.52 15.75 6.19
C VAL A 74 1.10 16.60 7.32
N LEU A 75 0.47 17.73 7.63
CA LEU A 75 0.90 18.58 8.74
C LEU A 75 0.77 17.85 10.08
N ALA A 76 -0.38 17.20 10.31
CA ALA A 76 -0.59 16.39 11.51
C ALA A 76 0.44 15.25 11.61
N ALA A 77 0.74 14.57 10.51
CA ALA A 77 1.72 13.50 10.46
C ALA A 77 3.12 13.98 10.79
N LEU A 78 3.58 15.06 10.18
CA LEU A 78 4.92 15.62 10.42
C LEU A 78 5.08 16.07 11.87
N VAL A 79 4.08 16.76 12.42
CA VAL A 79 4.11 17.24 13.81
C VAL A 79 4.06 16.07 14.79
N ILE A 80 3.03 15.22 14.72
CA ILE A 80 2.81 14.15 15.71
C ILE A 80 3.92 13.11 15.62
N THR A 81 4.29 12.69 14.42
CA THR A 81 5.37 11.71 14.22
C THR A 81 6.73 12.30 14.57
N GLY A 82 7.00 13.56 14.21
CA GLY A 82 8.22 14.25 14.59
C GLY A 82 8.38 14.37 16.11
N LEU A 83 7.32 14.76 16.82
CA LEU A 83 7.30 14.78 18.29
C LEU A 83 7.51 13.38 18.89
N LYS A 84 6.98 12.33 18.25
CA LYS A 84 7.19 10.96 18.68
C LYS A 84 8.65 10.52 18.53
N VAL A 85 9.26 10.77 17.38
CA VAL A 85 10.66 10.44 17.09
C VAL A 85 11.61 11.22 18.00
N ALA A 86 11.32 12.49 18.27
CA ALA A 86 12.09 13.33 19.18
C ALA A 86 11.94 12.95 20.67
N GLY A 87 11.19 11.89 21.00
CA GLY A 87 10.95 11.45 22.39
C GLY A 87 10.03 12.37 23.19
N LYS A 88 9.44 13.40 22.56
CA LYS A 88 8.55 14.37 23.22
C LYS A 88 7.13 13.84 23.44
N LEU A 89 6.77 12.73 22.79
CA LEU A 89 5.55 11.98 23.10
C LEU A 89 5.90 10.72 23.90
N PRO A 90 5.30 10.52 25.10
CA PRO A 90 5.69 9.45 25.99
C PRO A 90 5.64 8.06 25.32
N ALA A 91 6.66 7.26 25.61
CA ALA A 91 6.83 5.91 25.10
C ALA A 91 6.24 4.92 26.11
N GLY A 92 5.09 4.33 25.78
CA GLY A 92 4.52 3.26 26.58
C GLY A 92 3.08 2.93 26.21
N ARG A 93 2.73 1.64 26.32
CA ARG A 93 1.38 1.08 26.06
C ARG A 93 0.26 1.74 26.87
N LYS A 94 0.58 2.43 27.97
CA LYS A 94 -0.39 3.07 28.86
C LYS A 94 -0.43 4.60 28.81
N ARG A 95 0.52 5.33 28.21
CA ARG A 95 0.48 6.81 28.22
C ARG A 95 1.13 7.41 26.98
N GLY A 96 0.26 7.82 26.08
CA GLY A 96 0.48 8.79 25.03
C GLY A 96 -0.86 9.02 24.39
N LYS A 97 -1.78 9.71 25.10
CA LYS A 97 -3.18 9.89 24.63
C LYS A 97 -3.20 10.41 23.19
N ILE A 98 -2.28 11.33 22.86
CA ILE A 98 -2.10 11.88 21.52
C ILE A 98 -1.64 10.82 20.51
N TRP A 99 -0.58 10.05 20.82
CA TRP A 99 -0.08 9.00 19.92
C TRP A 99 -1.10 7.88 19.70
N SER A 100 -1.78 7.46 20.77
CA SER A 100 -2.84 6.44 20.70
C SER A 100 -4.03 6.94 19.88
N ALA A 101 -4.48 8.18 20.10
CA ALA A 101 -5.54 8.79 19.31
C ALA A 101 -5.14 8.90 17.83
N TRP A 102 -3.92 9.37 17.55
CA TRP A 102 -3.38 9.45 16.19
C TRP A 102 -3.40 8.08 15.49
N HIS A 103 -2.90 7.05 16.15
CA HIS A 103 -2.88 5.69 15.62
C HIS A 103 -4.30 5.12 15.42
N GLN A 104 -5.25 5.44 16.32
CA GLN A 104 -6.66 5.06 16.16
C GLN A 104 -7.29 5.76 14.95
N THR A 105 -7.08 7.07 14.81
CA THR A 105 -7.57 7.89 13.70
C THR A 105 -7.03 7.38 12.37
N LEU A 106 -5.73 7.10 12.29
CA LEU A 106 -5.13 6.51 11.09
C LEU A 106 -5.70 5.13 10.77
N GLY A 107 -5.91 4.27 11.78
CA GLY A 107 -6.61 3.00 11.58
C GLY A 107 -8.00 3.19 10.98
N LEU A 108 -8.76 4.17 11.46
CA LEU A 108 -10.10 4.49 10.94
C LEU A 108 -10.04 4.99 9.50
N ILE A 109 -9.07 5.85 9.17
CA ILE A 109 -8.81 6.32 7.81
C ILE A 109 -8.48 5.14 6.89
N GLY A 110 -7.59 4.24 7.32
CA GLY A 110 -7.24 3.04 6.55
C GLY A 110 -8.44 2.13 6.27
N VAL A 111 -9.27 1.87 7.29
CA VAL A 111 -10.50 1.06 7.16
C VAL A 111 -11.53 1.74 6.24
N ALA A 112 -11.66 3.06 6.29
CA ALA A 112 -12.58 3.79 5.43
C ALA A 112 -12.10 3.81 3.97
N LEU A 113 -10.82 4.10 3.76
CA LEU A 113 -10.27 4.29 2.42
C LEU A 113 -10.12 3.00 1.63
N LEU A 114 -9.88 1.87 2.29
CA LEU A 114 -9.65 0.61 1.59
C LEU A 114 -10.90 0.17 0.77
N PRO A 115 -12.11 0.06 1.35
CA PRO A 115 -13.33 -0.23 0.60
C PRO A 115 -13.66 0.87 -0.42
N GLN A 116 -13.32 2.12 -0.14
CA GLN A 116 -13.49 3.21 -1.11
C GLN A 116 -12.58 3.06 -2.32
N ALA A 117 -11.32 2.68 -2.11
CA ALA A 117 -10.36 2.42 -3.18
C ALA A 117 -10.78 1.20 -4.02
N ILE A 118 -11.29 0.15 -3.36
CA ILE A 118 -11.89 -1.01 -4.04
C ILE A 118 -13.06 -0.56 -4.90
N TRP A 119 -14.01 0.19 -4.33
CA TRP A 119 -15.18 0.66 -5.06
C TRP A 119 -14.79 1.55 -6.25
N ALA A 120 -13.91 2.52 -6.05
CA ALA A 120 -13.43 3.42 -7.10
C ALA A 120 -12.65 2.68 -8.21
N THR A 121 -12.09 1.50 -7.91
CA THR A 121 -11.39 0.65 -8.88
C THR A 121 -12.37 -0.07 -9.81
N PHE A 122 -13.50 -0.55 -9.29
CA PHE A 122 -14.42 -1.42 -10.03
C PHE A 122 -15.74 -0.76 -10.45
N SER A 123 -16.09 0.39 -9.87
CA SER A 123 -17.36 1.07 -10.10
C SER A 123 -17.14 2.45 -10.71
N ARG A 124 -18.02 2.82 -11.65
CA ARG A 124 -18.09 4.18 -12.19
C ARG A 124 -18.98 5.11 -11.36
N ILE A 125 -19.70 4.56 -10.38
CA ILE A 125 -20.58 5.33 -9.50
C ILE A 125 -19.73 6.01 -8.45
N ASN A 126 -19.65 7.34 -8.52
CA ASN A 126 -18.96 8.13 -7.50
C ASN A 126 -19.86 8.26 -6.26
N THR A 127 -19.54 7.51 -5.21
CA THR A 127 -20.25 7.56 -3.93
C THR A 127 -19.26 7.35 -2.77
N PRO A 128 -19.42 8.08 -1.64
CA PRO A 128 -18.62 7.86 -0.43
C PRO A 128 -19.15 6.70 0.43
N LEU A 129 -20.24 6.04 0.01
CA LEU A 129 -20.93 5.04 0.83
C LEU A 129 -20.02 3.90 1.35
N PRO A 130 -19.12 3.31 0.53
CA PRO A 130 -18.17 2.30 1.03
C PRO A 130 -17.29 2.82 2.16
N ALA A 131 -16.76 4.04 2.02
CA ALA A 131 -15.98 4.68 3.07
C ALA A 131 -16.81 4.92 4.34
N CYS A 132 -18.03 5.44 4.18
CA CYS A 132 -18.90 5.76 5.32
C CYS A 132 -19.30 4.52 6.12
N ILE A 133 -19.68 3.42 5.43
CA ILE A 133 -20.04 2.16 6.08
C ILE A 133 -18.84 1.60 6.85
N ALA A 134 -17.67 1.57 6.22
CA ALA A 134 -16.47 1.03 6.83
C ALA A 134 -15.97 1.90 8.00
N ALA A 135 -16.05 3.22 7.88
CA ALA A 135 -15.76 4.16 8.97
C ALA A 135 -16.72 3.96 10.14
N ALA A 136 -18.03 3.79 9.89
CA ALA A 136 -19.00 3.51 10.93
C ALA A 136 -18.71 2.20 11.66
N ALA A 137 -18.38 1.14 10.92
CA ALA A 137 -17.97 -0.15 11.50
C ALA A 137 -16.68 -0.03 12.33
N GLY A 138 -15.66 0.69 11.83
CA GLY A 138 -14.42 0.94 12.56
C GLY A 138 -14.63 1.76 13.83
N ALA A 139 -15.49 2.79 13.78
CA ALA A 139 -15.85 3.59 14.95
C ALA A 139 -16.61 2.75 15.98
N ALA A 140 -17.54 1.90 15.54
CA ALA A 140 -18.26 0.97 16.40
C ALA A 140 -17.30 -0.03 17.08
N PHE A 141 -16.34 -0.59 16.34
CA PHE A 141 -15.30 -1.45 16.90
C PHE A 141 -14.52 -0.72 18.00
N LEU A 142 -14.04 0.49 17.74
CA LEU A 142 -13.29 1.29 18.71
C LEU A 142 -14.12 1.66 19.95
N ALA A 143 -15.41 1.93 19.79
CA ALA A 143 -16.32 2.20 20.89
C ALA A 143 -16.57 0.95 21.76
N LEU A 144 -16.71 -0.23 21.14
CA LEU A 144 -16.84 -1.51 21.83
C LEU A 144 -15.56 -1.90 22.57
N ASP A 145 -14.39 -1.62 21.99
CA ASP A 145 -13.09 -1.83 22.64
C ASP A 145 -12.92 -0.91 23.85
N LYS A 146 -13.21 0.40 23.70
CA LYS A 146 -13.17 1.37 24.80
C LYS A 146 -14.14 1.07 25.93
N SER A 147 -15.31 0.52 25.62
CA SER A 147 -16.32 0.13 26.62
C SER A 147 -16.06 -1.26 27.23
N GLY A 148 -15.01 -1.96 26.82
CA GLY A 148 -14.68 -3.30 27.32
C GLY A 148 -15.62 -4.41 26.84
N ARG A 149 -16.52 -4.10 25.90
CA ARG A 149 -17.56 -5.00 25.37
C ARG A 149 -17.06 -5.89 24.23
N LEU A 150 -15.84 -5.65 23.75
CA LEU A 150 -15.23 -6.45 22.71
C LEU A 150 -14.90 -7.88 23.22
N PRO A 151 -15.21 -8.95 22.46
CA PRO A 151 -14.80 -10.30 22.79
C PRO A 151 -13.29 -10.41 22.96
N ALA A 152 -12.82 -11.27 23.88
CA ALA A 152 -11.39 -11.41 24.19
C ALA A 152 -10.55 -11.72 22.95
N ALA A 153 -11.08 -12.54 22.03
CA ALA A 153 -10.43 -12.88 20.77
C ALA A 153 -10.19 -11.68 19.85
N MET A 154 -10.97 -10.60 19.97
CA MET A 154 -10.88 -9.45 19.06
C MET A 154 -10.02 -8.30 19.62
N ARG A 155 -9.69 -8.34 20.92
CA ARG A 155 -8.99 -7.25 21.60
C ARG A 155 -7.57 -7.12 21.06
N GLY A 156 -7.13 -5.88 20.83
CA GLY A 156 -5.78 -5.58 20.36
C GLY A 156 -5.55 -5.74 18.85
N HIS A 157 -6.46 -6.34 18.09
CA HIS A 157 -6.32 -6.44 16.62
C HIS A 157 -6.29 -5.08 15.92
N TRP A 158 -6.89 -4.04 16.51
CA TRP A 158 -6.81 -2.69 15.95
C TRP A 158 -5.38 -2.18 15.77
N ALA A 159 -4.43 -2.67 16.58
CA ALA A 159 -3.04 -2.26 16.48
C ALA A 159 -2.39 -2.65 15.14
N SER A 160 -2.85 -3.72 14.47
CA SER A 160 -2.33 -4.14 13.16
C SER A 160 -3.08 -3.55 11.97
N VAL A 161 -4.27 -2.97 12.19
CA VAL A 161 -5.14 -2.44 11.14
C VAL A 161 -4.44 -1.41 10.23
N PRO A 162 -3.69 -0.41 10.75
CA PRO A 162 -2.97 0.52 9.88
C PRO A 162 -1.97 -0.16 8.94
N GLY A 163 -1.21 -1.14 9.43
CA GLY A 163 -0.23 -1.87 8.61
C GLY A 163 -0.89 -2.68 7.48
N TRP A 164 -1.99 -3.38 7.80
CA TRP A 164 -2.76 -4.14 6.80
C TRP A 164 -3.45 -3.23 5.78
N THR A 165 -4.13 -2.19 6.23
CA THR A 165 -4.82 -1.24 5.34
C THR A 165 -3.82 -0.49 4.46
N ALA A 166 -2.64 -0.12 4.97
CA ALA A 166 -1.58 0.46 4.15
C ALA A 166 -1.13 -0.47 3.04
N THR A 167 -0.85 -1.73 3.40
CA THR A 167 -0.38 -2.75 2.46
C THR A 167 -1.40 -2.99 1.36
N LEU A 168 -2.68 -3.11 1.74
CA LEU A 168 -3.75 -3.27 0.77
C LEU A 168 -3.93 -2.01 -0.08
N LEU A 169 -3.87 -0.80 0.49
CA LEU A 169 -3.95 0.45 -0.29
C LEU A 169 -2.82 0.55 -1.33
N PHE A 170 -1.59 0.18 -0.97
CA PHE A 170 -0.48 0.08 -1.92
C PHE A 170 -0.71 -1.00 -2.98
N ALA A 171 -1.27 -2.14 -2.59
CA ALA A 171 -1.64 -3.21 -3.50
C ALA A 171 -2.73 -2.78 -4.51
N PHE A 172 -3.66 -1.91 -4.09
CA PHE A 172 -4.76 -1.43 -4.94
C PHE A 172 -4.34 -0.36 -5.96
N GLN A 173 -3.26 0.39 -5.72
CA GLN A 173 -2.76 1.38 -6.67
C GLN A 173 -2.48 0.79 -8.07
N PRO A 174 -1.64 -0.25 -8.23
CA PRO A 174 -1.42 -0.88 -9.55
C PRO A 174 -2.67 -1.61 -10.05
N LEU A 175 -3.55 -2.10 -9.17
CA LEU A 175 -4.77 -2.80 -9.59
C LEU A 175 -5.73 -1.88 -10.33
N ALA A 176 -5.91 -0.63 -9.88
CA ALA A 176 -6.77 0.34 -10.56
C ALA A 176 -6.32 0.57 -12.01
N GLN A 177 -5.01 0.72 -12.24
CA GLN A 177 -4.45 0.83 -13.57
C GLN A 177 -4.66 -0.47 -14.38
N THR A 178 -4.47 -1.64 -13.77
CA THR A 178 -4.73 -2.93 -14.45
C THR A 178 -6.18 -3.04 -14.91
N VAL A 179 -7.14 -2.75 -14.04
CA VAL A 179 -8.58 -2.78 -14.40
C VAL A 179 -8.87 -1.80 -15.53
N SER A 180 -8.31 -0.59 -15.47
CA SER A 180 -8.42 0.40 -16.54
C SER A 180 -7.91 -0.18 -17.87
N ASN A 181 -6.71 -0.76 -17.89
CA ASN A 181 -6.09 -1.31 -19.09
C ASN A 181 -6.93 -2.38 -19.78
N PHE A 182 -7.57 -3.27 -19.00
CA PHE A 182 -8.40 -4.35 -19.53
C PHE A 182 -9.84 -3.93 -19.85
N SER A 183 -10.35 -2.87 -19.22
CA SER A 183 -11.68 -2.33 -19.52
C SER A 183 -11.75 -1.61 -20.86
N GLY A 184 -10.60 -1.33 -21.48
CA GLY A 184 -10.49 -0.64 -22.77
C GLY A 184 -10.88 0.84 -22.74
N THR A 185 -10.98 1.42 -21.54
CA THR A 185 -11.34 2.83 -21.33
C THR A 185 -10.15 3.78 -21.43
N SER A 186 -8.92 3.25 -21.40
CA SER A 186 -7.67 4.03 -21.41
C SER A 186 -6.86 3.81 -22.67
N ASP A 187 -6.27 4.89 -23.19
CA ASP A 187 -5.16 4.80 -24.13
C ASP A 187 -3.91 4.34 -23.37
N LEU A 188 -3.30 3.26 -23.84
CA LEU A 188 -2.15 2.62 -23.21
C LEU A 188 -0.81 3.23 -23.66
N THR A 189 -0.83 4.17 -24.60
CA THR A 189 0.38 4.89 -25.05
C THR A 189 1.13 5.58 -23.90
N GLY A 190 0.44 6.02 -22.86
CA GLY A 190 1.03 6.64 -21.67
C GLY A 190 1.61 5.67 -20.63
N VAL A 191 1.42 4.35 -20.80
CA VAL A 191 1.89 3.36 -19.83
C VAL A 191 3.34 2.98 -20.14
N SER A 192 4.26 3.35 -19.25
CA SER A 192 5.70 3.10 -19.40
C SER A 192 6.07 1.63 -19.11
N VAL A 193 6.47 0.89 -20.15
CA VAL A 193 7.02 -0.48 -20.04
C VAL A 193 8.21 -0.52 -19.07
N GLY A 194 9.11 0.46 -19.13
CA GLY A 194 10.27 0.54 -18.25
C GLY A 194 9.88 0.66 -16.78
N THR A 195 8.88 1.47 -16.47
CA THR A 195 8.36 1.62 -15.10
C THR A 195 7.73 0.33 -14.60
N LEU A 196 6.99 -0.39 -15.46
CA LEU A 196 6.40 -1.68 -15.12
C LEU A 196 7.46 -2.75 -14.84
N LEU A 197 8.51 -2.82 -15.65
CA LEU A 197 9.63 -3.75 -15.45
C LEU A 197 10.41 -3.43 -14.17
N LEU A 198 10.70 -2.14 -13.90
CA LEU A 198 11.33 -1.71 -12.66
C LEU A 198 10.47 -2.03 -11.44
N GLY A 199 9.15 -1.80 -11.54
CA GLY A 199 8.19 -2.16 -10.49
C GLY A 199 8.16 -3.67 -10.23
N MET A 200 8.15 -4.48 -11.29
CA MET A 200 8.20 -5.94 -11.18
C MET A 200 9.49 -6.41 -10.50
N MET A 201 10.65 -5.92 -10.96
CA MET A 201 11.94 -6.32 -10.40
C MET A 201 12.09 -5.86 -8.95
N GLY A 202 11.74 -4.60 -8.66
CA GLY A 202 11.82 -4.04 -7.31
C GLY A 202 10.99 -4.84 -6.31
N ASN A 203 9.74 -5.16 -6.64
CA ASN A 203 8.89 -6.00 -5.80
C ASN A 203 9.38 -7.44 -5.74
N GLY A 204 9.81 -8.02 -6.86
CA GLY A 204 10.29 -9.40 -6.95
C GLY A 204 11.51 -9.65 -6.07
N LEU A 205 12.49 -8.74 -6.11
CA LEU A 205 13.71 -8.78 -5.29
C LEU A 205 13.43 -8.68 -3.78
N MET A 206 12.26 -8.17 -3.38
CA MET A 206 11.85 -8.11 -1.97
C MET A 206 11.21 -9.40 -1.48
N ILE A 207 10.79 -10.32 -2.36
CA ILE A 207 10.15 -11.59 -1.97
C ILE A 207 11.08 -12.47 -1.12
N PRO A 208 12.35 -12.72 -1.47
CA PRO A 208 13.24 -13.55 -0.65
C PRO A 208 13.40 -13.01 0.78
N ARG A 209 13.60 -11.70 0.92
CA ARG A 209 13.72 -11.05 2.24
C ARG A 209 12.45 -11.23 3.06
N ALA A 210 11.28 -11.00 2.45
CA ALA A 210 10.00 -11.12 3.15
C ALA A 210 9.76 -12.56 3.65
N LEU A 211 10.11 -13.56 2.83
CA LEU A 211 10.00 -14.98 3.20
C LEU A 211 10.96 -15.36 4.33
N VAL A 212 12.21 -14.87 4.30
CA VAL A 212 13.20 -15.11 5.37
C VAL A 212 12.76 -14.47 6.68
N MET A 213 12.25 -13.24 6.64
CA MET A 213 11.78 -12.51 7.83
C MET A 213 10.43 -13.02 8.37
N ARG A 214 9.77 -13.94 7.64
CA ARG A 214 8.43 -14.45 7.97
C ARG A 214 7.39 -13.33 8.15
N ASP A 215 7.56 -12.24 7.40
CA ASP A 215 6.64 -11.11 7.41
C ASP A 215 5.54 -11.34 6.36
N ALA A 216 4.35 -11.73 6.83
CA ALA A 216 3.20 -11.98 5.97
C ALA A 216 2.75 -10.73 5.21
N VAL A 217 2.80 -9.56 5.86
CA VAL A 217 2.37 -8.28 5.28
C VAL A 217 3.30 -7.92 4.12
N TRP A 218 4.60 -7.99 4.34
CA TRP A 218 5.60 -7.73 3.30
C TRP A 218 5.54 -8.79 2.19
N SER A 219 5.36 -10.06 2.54
CA SER A 219 5.27 -11.14 1.55
C SER A 219 4.09 -10.92 0.61
N THR A 220 2.91 -10.60 1.15
CA THR A 220 1.73 -10.28 0.35
C THR A 220 1.97 -9.09 -0.56
N GLY A 221 2.52 -7.98 -0.04
CA GLY A 221 2.79 -6.78 -0.83
C GLY A 221 3.75 -7.04 -2.00
N SER A 222 4.88 -7.70 -1.74
CA SER A 222 5.91 -7.98 -2.77
C SER A 222 5.42 -8.93 -3.86
N ILE A 223 4.73 -10.02 -3.48
CA ILE A 223 4.16 -10.96 -4.45
C ILE A 223 3.11 -10.24 -5.31
N TRP A 224 2.21 -9.50 -4.67
CA TRP A 224 1.14 -8.78 -5.34
C TRP A 224 1.67 -7.73 -6.33
N GLY A 225 2.63 -6.89 -5.91
CA GLY A 225 3.23 -5.87 -6.78
C GLY A 225 3.97 -6.47 -7.98
N THR A 226 4.64 -7.61 -7.78
CA THR A 226 5.31 -8.36 -8.84
C THR A 226 4.30 -8.86 -9.88
N LEU A 227 3.24 -9.53 -9.44
CA LEU A 227 2.25 -10.12 -10.31
C LEU A 227 1.41 -9.06 -11.04
N LEU A 228 1.02 -7.97 -10.37
CA LEU A 228 0.27 -6.92 -11.05
C LEU A 228 1.09 -6.15 -12.09
N SER A 229 2.39 -5.96 -11.83
CA SER A 229 3.28 -5.38 -12.86
C SER A 229 3.35 -6.29 -14.10
N TRP A 230 3.37 -7.61 -13.90
CA TRP A 230 3.30 -8.59 -14.99
C TRP A 230 1.95 -8.53 -15.72
N THR A 231 0.85 -8.46 -14.98
CA THR A 231 -0.51 -8.35 -15.56
C THR A 231 -0.68 -7.05 -16.36
N GLN A 232 -0.03 -5.96 -15.95
CA GLN A 232 -0.01 -4.71 -16.72
C GLN A 232 0.81 -4.87 -18.01
N LEU A 233 1.95 -5.56 -18.00
CA LEU A 233 2.67 -5.90 -19.23
C LEU A 233 1.85 -6.80 -20.15
N LEU A 234 1.10 -7.76 -19.59
CA LEU A 234 0.17 -8.60 -20.36
C LEU A 234 -0.88 -7.74 -21.07
N SER A 235 -1.41 -6.70 -20.41
CA SER A 235 -2.34 -5.77 -21.06
C SER A 235 -1.72 -5.05 -22.26
N LEU A 236 -0.45 -4.64 -22.18
CA LEU A 236 0.28 -4.00 -23.28
C LEU A 236 0.63 -4.98 -24.41
N PHE A 237 0.78 -6.27 -24.08
CA PHE A 237 1.02 -7.33 -25.05
C PHE A 237 -0.24 -7.69 -25.84
N ILE A 238 -1.41 -7.73 -25.18
CA ILE A 238 -2.70 -8.11 -25.80
C ILE A 238 -3.30 -6.94 -26.60
N ARG A 239 -3.16 -5.71 -26.09
CA ARG A 239 -3.76 -4.52 -26.68
C ARG A 239 -2.93 -3.96 -27.83
N HIS A 240 -3.61 -3.38 -28.81
CA HIS A 240 -3.01 -2.73 -29.95
C HIS A 240 -3.33 -1.23 -29.96
N THR A 241 -2.40 -0.46 -30.50
CA THR A 241 -2.57 0.96 -30.85
C THR A 241 -3.64 1.11 -31.94
N ALA A 242 -4.11 2.35 -32.16
CA ALA A 242 -5.02 2.66 -33.27
C ALA A 242 -4.45 2.29 -34.65
N SER A 243 -3.11 2.25 -34.80
CA SER A 243 -2.42 1.82 -36.01
C SER A 243 -2.17 0.30 -36.08
N GLY A 244 -2.75 -0.49 -35.17
CA GLY A 244 -2.64 -1.95 -35.15
C GLY A 244 -1.32 -2.51 -34.61
N GLN A 245 -0.40 -1.65 -34.16
CA GLN A 245 0.87 -2.08 -33.55
C GLN A 245 0.68 -2.42 -32.08
N ARG A 246 1.39 -3.45 -31.57
CA ARG A 246 1.38 -3.81 -30.15
C ARG A 246 2.08 -2.76 -29.30
N HIS A 247 1.60 -2.54 -28.07
CA HIS A 247 2.28 -1.67 -27.11
C HIS A 247 3.52 -2.32 -26.50
N PHE A 248 3.58 -3.66 -26.49
CA PHE A 248 4.73 -4.42 -26.02
C PHE A 248 5.05 -5.61 -26.94
N ALA A 249 6.32 -5.75 -27.30
CA ALA A 249 6.77 -6.77 -28.26
C ALA A 249 6.57 -8.19 -27.71
N GLY A 250 6.07 -9.10 -28.56
CA GLY A 250 5.71 -10.45 -28.11
C GLY A 250 6.88 -11.27 -27.58
N TRP A 251 8.05 -11.19 -28.22
CA TRP A 251 9.25 -11.86 -27.74
C TRP A 251 9.70 -11.32 -26.38
N ALA A 252 9.60 -9.99 -26.18
CA ALA A 252 10.00 -9.35 -24.93
C ALA A 252 9.07 -9.76 -23.78
N PHE A 253 7.76 -9.85 -24.04
CA PHE A 253 6.79 -10.38 -23.09
C PHE A 253 7.05 -11.84 -22.73
N ALA A 254 7.35 -12.69 -23.73
CA ALA A 254 7.67 -14.10 -23.52
C ALA A 254 8.92 -14.27 -22.64
N VAL A 255 10.02 -13.59 -22.97
CA VAL A 255 11.27 -13.62 -22.19
C VAL A 255 11.01 -13.14 -20.76
N THR A 256 10.33 -12.01 -20.58
CA THR A 256 9.99 -11.47 -19.25
C THR A 256 9.19 -12.49 -18.42
N SER A 257 8.20 -13.14 -19.04
CA SER A 257 7.34 -14.12 -18.36
C SER A 257 8.10 -15.39 -17.95
N VAL A 258 8.97 -15.91 -18.83
CA VAL A 258 9.80 -17.08 -18.53
C VAL A 258 10.78 -16.77 -17.41
N LEU A 259 11.48 -15.63 -17.48
CA LEU A 259 12.43 -15.22 -16.45
C LEU A 259 11.73 -15.04 -15.08
N LEU A 260 10.56 -14.42 -15.06
CA LEU A 260 9.77 -14.26 -13.84
C LEU A 260 9.36 -15.62 -13.26
N ALA A 261 8.86 -16.53 -14.09
CA ALA A 261 8.44 -17.86 -13.65
C ALA A 261 9.61 -18.66 -13.06
N LEU A 262 10.75 -18.68 -13.76
CA LEU A 262 11.97 -19.33 -13.29
C LEU A 262 12.46 -18.73 -11.96
N TYR A 263 12.43 -17.40 -11.84
CA TYR A 263 12.83 -16.70 -10.62
C TYR A 263 11.93 -17.05 -9.44
N LEU A 264 10.61 -16.99 -9.60
CA LEU A 264 9.65 -17.33 -8.55
C LEU A 264 9.74 -18.81 -8.15
N ALA A 265 9.93 -19.72 -9.13
CA ALA A 265 10.15 -21.14 -8.86
C ALA A 265 11.42 -21.38 -8.05
N ALA A 266 12.53 -20.72 -8.40
CA ALA A 266 13.79 -20.82 -7.67
C ALA A 266 13.65 -20.31 -6.22
N ILE A 267 12.93 -19.21 -5.99
CA ILE A 267 12.65 -18.71 -4.64
C ILE A 267 11.81 -19.69 -3.84
N ALA A 268 10.71 -20.17 -4.42
CA ALA A 268 9.81 -21.11 -3.76
C ALA A 268 10.53 -22.41 -3.37
N PHE A 269 11.38 -22.93 -4.27
CA PHE A 269 12.20 -24.11 -4.00
C PHE A 269 13.17 -23.87 -2.83
N LYS A 270 13.89 -22.75 -2.84
CA LYS A 270 14.82 -22.41 -1.75
C LYS A 270 14.13 -22.19 -0.41
N ASP A 271 12.98 -21.52 -0.38
CA ASP A 271 12.22 -21.36 0.87
C ASP A 271 11.69 -22.71 1.38
N ALA A 272 11.23 -23.60 0.49
CA ALA A 272 10.79 -24.94 0.86
C ALA A 272 11.95 -25.79 1.42
N GLU A 273 13.12 -25.75 0.80
CA GLU A 273 14.33 -26.42 1.28
C GLU A 273 14.72 -25.94 2.69
N ALA A 274 14.72 -24.62 2.91
CA ALA A 274 14.99 -24.02 4.21
C ALA A 274 13.98 -24.43 5.30
N ARG A 275 12.76 -24.85 4.92
CA ARG A 275 11.73 -25.34 5.86
C ARG A 275 11.85 -26.82 6.21
N ARG A 276 12.52 -27.64 5.39
CA ARG A 276 12.63 -29.10 5.62
C ARG A 276 13.18 -29.49 7.01
N PRO A 277 14.23 -28.84 7.55
CA PRO A 277 14.78 -29.19 8.86
C PRO A 277 13.82 -28.90 10.03
N LEU A 278 12.86 -27.99 9.85
CA LEU A 278 11.88 -27.60 10.86
C LEU A 278 10.67 -28.54 10.95
N MET A 279 10.37 -29.28 9.87
CA MET A 279 9.26 -30.24 9.84
C MET A 279 9.67 -31.64 10.31
N THR A 280 10.95 -32.00 10.18
CA THR A 280 11.48 -33.31 10.62
C THR A 280 11.72 -33.39 12.12
N LYS A 281 11.81 -32.24 12.83
CA LYS A 281 11.79 -32.19 14.29
C LYS A 281 10.36 -31.90 14.73
N GLY A 282 9.58 -32.93 15.07
CA GLY A 282 8.20 -32.82 15.55
C GLY A 282 8.07 -32.15 16.92
N THR A 283 8.52 -30.90 17.07
CA THR A 283 8.30 -30.09 18.27
C THR A 283 7.16 -29.10 17.98
N PRO A 284 6.03 -29.16 18.70
CA PRO A 284 4.96 -28.17 18.51
C PRO A 284 5.50 -26.77 18.87
N PRO A 285 5.07 -25.69 18.19
CA PRO A 285 5.50 -24.35 18.54
C PRO A 285 4.95 -23.99 19.92
N GLY A 286 5.83 -23.92 20.91
CA GLY A 286 5.51 -23.37 22.23
C GLY A 286 5.15 -21.88 22.11
N PRO A 287 4.12 -21.40 22.82
CA PRO A 287 3.75 -19.99 22.77
C PRO A 287 4.76 -19.18 23.61
N GLY A 288 5.73 -18.55 22.95
CA GLY A 288 6.55 -17.52 23.59
C GLY A 288 8.04 -17.59 23.24
N ALA A 289 8.42 -17.04 22.08
CA ALA A 289 9.82 -16.69 21.83
C ALA A 289 9.95 -15.66 20.70
N LEU A 290 9.13 -14.60 20.68
CA LEU A 290 9.41 -13.39 19.90
C LEU A 290 8.91 -12.15 20.67
N GLN A 291 9.52 -11.93 21.83
CA GLN A 291 9.73 -10.60 22.41
C GLN A 291 11.17 -10.58 22.91
N GLN A 292 11.91 -9.54 22.52
CA GLN A 292 13.30 -9.17 22.87
C GLN A 292 14.32 -9.41 21.74
N SER A 293 14.42 -8.47 20.80
CA SER A 293 15.50 -7.46 20.75
C SER A 293 15.09 -6.34 19.80
#